data_AF-A0A0D2LUS6-F1
#
_entry.id   AF-A0A0D2LUS6-F1
#
_cell.length_a   1.000
_cell.length_b   1.000
_cell.length_c   1.000
_cell.angle_alpha   90.00
_cell.angle_beta   90.00
_cell.angle_gamma   90.00
#
_symmetry.space_group_name_H-M   'P 1'
#
loop_
_entity.id
_entity.type
_entity.pdbx_description
1 polymer ?
#
loop_
_entity_poly.entity_id
_entity_poly.type
_entity_poly.pdbx_seq_one_letter_code
_entity_poly.pdbx_strand_id
1 'polypeptide(L)'
;MASCTLFLEQYVESTNTLPSELQRILATIRFLDEKSNALRVAVAAQTEALVAMPVQGQRSPEEEQRFKELSSQVSSMQQQLLQFAEEKVQLGQQANDLLQMHNEELEKVGAQAPWLRQGRAGRRRAIWPDPT
;
A
#
# COMPACT_ATOMS: atom_id res chain seq x y z
N MET A 1 -20.32 34.75 3.55
CA MET A 1 -19.03 34.61 2.82
C MET A 1 -17.91 34.17 3.77
N ALA A 2 -17.70 34.84 4.91
CA ALA A 2 -16.64 34.49 5.88
C ALA A 2 -16.62 33.03 6.39
N SER A 3 -17.77 32.38 6.56
CA SER A 3 -17.82 30.97 7.01
C SER A 3 -17.44 29.94 5.94
N CYS A 4 -17.45 30.31 4.66
CA CYS A 4 -17.07 29.40 3.57
C CYS A 4 -15.54 29.38 3.38
N THR A 5 -14.91 30.56 3.49
CA THR A 5 -13.46 30.69 3.42
C THR A 5 -12.77 30.00 4.60
N LEU A 6 -13.25 30.20 5.83
CA LEU A 6 -12.72 29.50 7.01
C LEU A 6 -12.84 27.97 6.92
N PHE A 7 -13.93 27.46 6.33
CA PHE A 7 -14.10 26.03 6.08
C PHE A 7 -13.06 25.49 5.10
N LEU A 8 -12.85 26.19 3.97
CA LEU A 8 -11.89 25.76 2.96
C LEU A 8 -10.46 25.89 3.46
N GLU A 9 -10.15 26.92 4.24
CA GLU A 9 -8.84 27.11 4.90
C GLU A 9 -8.55 25.95 5.85
N GLN A 10 -9.49 25.64 6.76
CA GLN A 10 -9.33 24.53 7.71
C GLN A 10 -9.20 23.17 7.02
N TYR A 11 -9.92 22.97 5.91
CA TYR A 11 -9.81 21.75 5.11
C TYR A 11 -8.46 21.62 4.38
N VAL A 12 -7.97 22.70 3.77
CA VAL A 12 -6.67 22.71 3.11
C VAL A 12 -5.55 22.50 4.12
N GLU A 13 -5.65 23.12 5.30
CA GLU A 13 -4.71 22.91 6.39
C GLU A 13 -4.70 21.47 6.89
N SER A 14 -5.88 20.85 7.08
CA SER A 14 -5.98 19.48 7.58
C SER A 14 -5.51 18.43 6.58
N THR A 15 -5.48 18.74 5.27
CA THR A 15 -5.06 17.79 4.21
C THR A 15 -3.69 18.07 3.63
N ASN A 16 -2.97 19.08 4.11
CA ASN A 16 -1.72 19.54 3.49
C ASN A 16 -0.59 18.50 3.53
N THR A 17 -0.57 17.61 4.52
CA THR A 17 0.46 16.56 4.66
C THR A 17 0.09 15.26 3.94
N LEU A 18 -1.19 15.06 3.62
CA LEU A 18 -1.70 13.82 3.03
C LEU A 18 -0.96 13.41 1.74
N PRO A 19 -0.75 14.32 0.75
CA PRO A 19 -0.09 13.93 -0.50
C PRO A 19 1.35 13.48 -0.29
N SER A 20 2.12 14.17 0.56
CA SER A 20 3.54 13.86 0.78
C SER A 20 3.72 12.58 1.59
N GLU A 21 2.86 12.34 2.58
CA GLU A 21 2.87 11.10 3.36
C GLU A 21 2.48 9.88 2.51
N LEU A 22 1.42 9.97 1.70
CA LEU A 22 1.06 8.91 0.77
C LEU A 22 2.16 8.64 -0.26
N GLN A 23 2.76 9.69 -0.81
CA GLN A 23 3.86 9.53 -1.76
C GLN A 23 5.05 8.80 -1.13
N ARG A 24 5.38 9.11 0.13
CA ARG A 24 6.45 8.42 0.88
C ARG A 24 6.13 6.94 1.08
N ILE A 25 4.90 6.62 1.47
CA ILE A 25 4.47 5.23 1.68
C ILE A 25 4.55 4.45 0.36
N LEU A 26 3.95 4.99 -0.71
CA LEU A 26 3.92 4.35 -2.03
C LEU A 26 5.32 4.18 -2.64
N ALA A 27 6.21 5.16 -2.48
CA ALA A 27 7.60 5.06 -2.90
C ALA A 27 8.34 3.92 -2.15
N THR A 28 8.05 3.76 -0.86
CA THR A 28 8.64 2.69 -0.04
C THR A 28 8.11 1.31 -0.47
N ILE A 29 6.81 1.19 -0.72
CA ILE A 29 6.21 -0.06 -1.26
C ILE A 29 6.85 -0.42 -2.60
N ARG A 30 6.99 0.54 -3.51
CA ARG A 30 7.62 0.31 -4.82
C ARG A 30 9.07 -0.17 -4.68
N PHE A 31 9.85 0.45 -3.79
CA PHE A 31 11.22 0.01 -3.52
C PHE A 31 11.28 -1.42 -2.98
N LEU A 32 10.37 -1.79 -2.08
CA LEU A 32 10.26 -3.16 -1.58
C LEU A 32 9.82 -4.14 -2.69
N ASP A 33 8.96 -3.72 -3.62
CA ASP A 33 8.56 -4.53 -4.77
C ASP A 33 9.72 -4.80 -5.74
N GLU A 34 10.51 -3.78 -6.06
CA GLU A 34 11.71 -3.91 -6.89
C GLU A 34 12.70 -4.90 -6.26
N LYS A 35 12.98 -4.76 -4.96
CA LYS A 35 13.81 -5.72 -4.20
C LYS A 35 13.22 -7.12 -4.15
N SER A 36 11.91 -7.24 -3.90
CA SER A 36 11.22 -8.53 -3.85
C SER A 36 11.31 -9.26 -5.18
N ASN A 37 11.14 -8.55 -6.30
CA ASN A 37 11.22 -9.15 -7.63
C ASN A 37 12.64 -9.65 -7.94
N ALA A 38 13.66 -8.86 -7.65
CA ALA A 38 15.05 -9.30 -7.81
C ALA A 38 15.36 -10.55 -6.95
N LEU A 39 14.93 -10.53 -5.69
CA LEU A 39 15.15 -11.65 -4.77
C LEU A 39 14.37 -12.91 -5.19
N ARG A 40 13.14 -12.76 -5.72
CA ARG A 40 12.35 -13.88 -6.26
C ARG A 40 13.06 -14.59 -7.41
N VAL A 41 13.67 -13.85 -8.33
CA VAL A 41 14.44 -14.43 -9.44
C VAL A 41 15.64 -15.22 -8.90
N ALA A 42 16.35 -14.65 -7.92
CA ALA A 42 17.49 -15.33 -7.30
C ALA A 42 17.07 -16.60 -6.52
N VAL A 43 15.97 -16.56 -5.77
CA VAL A 43 15.41 -17.72 -5.07
C VAL A 43 15.00 -18.81 -6.06
N ALA A 44 14.36 -18.47 -7.18
CA ALA A 44 13.98 -19.43 -8.20
C ALA A 44 15.20 -20.16 -8.76
N ALA A 45 16.24 -19.42 -9.16
CA ALA A 45 17.47 -20.01 -9.68
C ALA A 45 18.18 -20.92 -8.66
N GLN A 46 18.26 -20.52 -7.39
CA GLN A 46 18.86 -21.36 -6.35
C GLN A 46 18.01 -22.58 -6.01
N THR A 47 16.68 -22.46 -6.07
CA THR A 47 15.76 -23.59 -5.87
C THR A 47 15.92 -24.61 -7.00
N GLU A 48 16.03 -24.16 -8.26
CA GLU A 48 16.32 -25.03 -9.41
C GLU A 48 17.64 -25.77 -9.23
N ALA A 49 18.71 -25.08 -8.80
CA ALA A 49 19.99 -25.69 -8.50
C ALA A 49 19.90 -26.75 -7.39
N LEU A 50 19.07 -26.52 -6.37
CA LEU A 50 18.86 -27.45 -5.27
C LEU A 50 18.07 -28.70 -5.71
N VAL A 51 17.05 -28.51 -6.55
CA VAL A 51 16.25 -29.60 -7.13
C VAL A 51 17.06 -30.44 -8.12
N ALA A 52 18.03 -29.84 -8.81
CA ALA A 52 18.93 -30.54 -9.73
C ALA A 52 19.98 -31.42 -9.02
N MET A 53 20.15 -31.30 -7.70
CA MET A 53 21.10 -32.14 -6.96
C MET A 53 20.63 -33.60 -6.89
N PRO A 54 21.57 -34.58 -6.81
CA PRO A 54 21.22 -35.98 -6.65
C PRO A 54 20.30 -36.22 -5.45
N VAL A 55 19.50 -37.29 -5.50
CA VAL A 55 18.61 -37.64 -4.38
C VAL A 55 19.42 -38.06 -3.15
N GLN A 56 18.80 -37.92 -1.98
CA GLN A 56 19.41 -38.29 -0.71
C GLN A 56 19.87 -39.76 -0.73
N GLY A 57 21.11 -40.02 -0.31
CA GLY A 57 21.73 -41.35 -0.35
C GLY A 57 22.54 -41.64 -1.63
N GLN A 58 22.39 -40.84 -2.69
CA GLN A 58 23.26 -40.86 -3.88
C GLN A 58 24.30 -39.74 -3.87
N ARG A 59 24.19 -38.80 -2.93
CA ARG A 59 25.15 -37.69 -2.76
C ARG A 59 26.44 -38.18 -2.11
N SER A 60 27.56 -37.76 -2.67
CA SER A 60 28.85 -37.78 -2.00
C SER A 60 28.83 -36.86 -0.75
N PRO A 61 29.78 -37.03 0.19
CA PRO A 61 29.88 -36.16 1.36
C PRO A 61 30.00 -34.67 1.01
N GLU A 62 30.67 -34.33 -0.10
CA GLU A 62 30.80 -32.95 -0.58
C GLU A 62 29.48 -32.40 -1.11
N GLU A 63 28.73 -33.20 -1.86
CA GLU A 63 27.41 -32.81 -2.39
C GLU A 63 26.38 -32.65 -1.27
N GLU A 64 26.44 -33.49 -0.24
CA GLU A 64 25.58 -33.37 0.94
C GLU A 64 25.86 -32.06 1.70
N GLN A 65 27.13 -31.65 1.80
CA GLN A 65 27.49 -30.37 2.39
C GLN A 65 26.98 -29.19 1.54
N ARG A 66 27.19 -29.23 0.22
CA ARG A 66 26.67 -28.21 -0.71
C ARG A 66 25.14 -28.13 -0.68
N PHE A 67 24.45 -29.27 -0.55
CA PHE A 67 23.00 -29.31 -0.42
C PHE A 67 22.53 -28.57 0.83
N LYS A 68 23.18 -28.80 1.98
CA LYS A 68 22.83 -28.10 3.24
C LYS A 68 23.07 -26.60 3.15
N GLU A 69 24.21 -26.20 2.57
CA GLU A 69 24.54 -24.79 2.38
C GLU A 69 23.52 -24.08 1.48
N LEU A 70 23.23 -24.67 0.30
CA LEU A 70 22.26 -24.11 -0.63
C LEU A 70 20.84 -24.11 -0.05
N SER A 71 20.46 -25.17 0.66
CA SER A 71 19.16 -25.24 1.34
C SER A 71 19.02 -24.14 2.39
N SER A 72 20.06 -23.89 3.19
CA SER A 72 20.06 -22.83 4.18
C SER A 72 19.98 -21.45 3.53
N GLN A 73 20.70 -21.23 2.43
CA GLN A 73 20.63 -19.97 1.66
C GLN A 73 19.23 -19.73 1.10
N VAL A 74 18.64 -20.73 0.45
CA VAL A 74 17.26 -20.65 -0.10
C VAL A 74 16.26 -20.35 1.01
N SER A 75 16.34 -21.03 2.18
CA SER A 75 15.46 -20.75 3.31
C SER A 75 15.61 -19.33 3.84
N SER A 76 16.84 -18.82 3.97
CA SER A 76 17.11 -17.44 4.41
C SER A 76 16.53 -16.41 3.43
N MET A 77 16.70 -16.62 2.13
CA MET A 77 16.15 -15.73 1.10
C MET A 77 14.61 -15.77 1.05
N GLN A 78 14.01 -16.94 1.27
CA GLN A 78 12.55 -17.07 1.39
C GLN A 78 12.01 -16.35 2.63
N GLN A 79 12.72 -16.42 3.77
CA GLN A 79 12.37 -15.65 4.97
C GLN A 79 12.45 -14.15 4.70
N GLN A 80 13.47 -13.69 3.98
CA GLN A 80 13.60 -12.30 3.60
C GLN A 80 12.47 -11.84 2.65
N LEU A 81 12.03 -12.70 1.72
CA LEU A 81 10.86 -12.42 0.88
C LEU A 81 9.57 -12.28 1.71
N LEU A 82 9.40 -13.13 2.73
CA LEU A 82 8.27 -13.06 3.64
C LEU A 82 8.29 -11.74 4.42
N GLN A 83 9.45 -11.35 4.95
CA GLN A 83 9.63 -10.07 5.63
C GLN A 83 9.22 -8.88 4.75
N PHE A 84 9.68 -8.83 3.50
CA PHE A 84 9.28 -7.76 2.57
C PHE A 84 7.78 -7.77 2.29
N ALA A 85 7.14 -8.94 2.24
CA ALA A 85 5.69 -9.03 2.06
C ALA A 85 4.93 -8.47 3.28
N GLU A 86 5.37 -8.80 4.50
CA GLU A 86 4.79 -8.27 5.74
C GLU A 86 4.94 -6.75 5.83
N GLU A 87 6.12 -6.22 5.54
CA GLU A 87 6.38 -4.77 5.54
C GLU A 87 5.48 -4.02 4.54
N LYS A 88 5.27 -4.59 3.34
CA LYS A 88 4.35 -4.00 2.34
C LYS A 88 2.89 -3.99 2.82
N VAL A 89 2.45 -5.05 3.49
CA VAL A 89 1.09 -5.10 4.08
C VAL A 89 0.95 -4.02 5.16
N GLN A 90 1.95 -3.86 6.03
CA GLN A 90 1.95 -2.82 7.06
C GLN A 90 1.92 -1.42 6.46
N LEU A 91 2.69 -1.17 5.40
CA LEU A 91 2.67 0.11 4.68
C LEU A 91 1.30 0.37 4.00
N GLY A 92 0.69 -0.67 3.42
CA GLY A 92 -0.66 -0.57 2.87
C GLY A 92 -1.70 -0.25 3.94
N GLN A 93 -1.58 -0.85 5.12
CA GLN A 93 -2.44 -0.52 6.26
C GLN A 93 -2.24 0.93 6.71
N GLN A 94 -0.99 1.38 6.85
CA GLN A 94 -0.68 2.77 7.20
C GLN A 94 -1.30 3.78 6.22
N ALA A 95 -1.26 3.50 4.91
CA ALA A 95 -1.90 4.34 3.91
C ALA A 95 -3.43 4.37 4.05
N ASN A 96 -4.05 3.22 4.33
CA ASN A 96 -5.50 3.15 4.57
C ASN A 96 -5.91 3.90 5.84
N ASP A 97 -5.18 3.72 6.93
CA ASP A 97 -5.45 4.41 8.20
C ASP A 97 -5.35 5.93 8.02
N LEU A 98 -4.31 6.39 7.32
CA LEU A 98 -4.12 7.80 6.98
C LEU A 98 -5.31 8.36 6.17
N LEU A 99 -5.76 7.63 5.14
CA LEU A 99 -6.92 8.02 4.33
C LEU A 99 -8.21 8.04 5.14
N GLN A 100 -8.41 7.06 6.03
CA GLN A 100 -9.57 7.02 6.91
C GLN A 100 -9.60 8.21 7.87
N MET A 101 -8.48 8.55 8.50
CA MET A 101 -8.40 9.72 9.38
C MET A 101 -8.80 11.01 8.67
N HIS A 102 -8.25 11.26 7.47
CA HIS A 102 -8.64 12.46 6.70
C HIS A 102 -10.09 12.42 6.20
N ASN A 103 -10.64 11.24 5.88
CA ASN A 103 -12.05 11.12 5.53
C ASN A 103 -12.96 11.43 6.73
N GLU A 104 -12.62 10.95 7.92
CA GLU A 104 -13.37 11.27 9.15
C GLU A 104 -13.30 12.77 9.49
N GLU A 105 -12.14 13.40 9.30
CA GLU A 105 -12.02 14.86 9.43
C GLU A 105 -12.91 15.59 8.44
N LEU A 106 -12.88 15.18 7.17
CA LEU A 106 -13.76 15.70 6.12
C LEU A 106 -15.24 15.61 6.48
N GLU A 107 -15.68 14.47 7.02
CA GLU A 107 -17.05 14.26 7.46
C GLU A 107 -17.42 15.17 8.63
N LYS A 108 -16.53 15.32 9.61
CA LYS A 108 -16.72 16.23 10.76
C LYS A 108 -16.86 17.69 10.30
N VAL A 109 -15.97 18.17 9.44
CA VAL A 109 -16.02 19.56 8.95
C VAL A 109 -17.25 19.74 8.04
N GLY A 110 -17.56 18.77 7.16
CA GLY A 110 -18.73 18.82 6.28
C GLY A 110 -20.07 18.82 7.04
N ALA A 111 -20.14 18.15 8.19
CA ALA A 111 -21.31 18.19 9.07
C ALA A 111 -21.53 19.59 9.69
N GLN A 112 -20.48 20.35 9.93
CA GLN A 112 -20.50 21.70 10.50
C GLN A 112 -20.86 22.79 9.47
N ALA A 113 -21.02 22.43 8.20
CA ALA A 113 -21.38 23.32 7.10
C ALA A 113 -22.79 23.05 6.52
N PRO A 114 -23.89 23.32 7.28
CA PRO A 114 -25.26 23.07 6.83
C PRO A 114 -25.66 23.79 5.52
N TRP A 115 -24.97 24.89 5.19
CA TRP A 115 -25.14 25.62 3.93
C TRP A 115 -24.74 24.81 2.68
N LEU A 116 -23.86 23.80 2.81
CA LEU A 116 -23.56 22.83 1.74
C LEU A 116 -24.76 21.91 1.41
N ARG A 117 -25.66 21.69 2.38
CA ARG A 117 -26.88 20.88 2.17
C ARG A 117 -28.00 21.69 1.50
N GLN A 118 -28.14 22.98 1.85
CA GLN A 118 -29.15 23.88 1.24
C GLN A 118 -28.91 24.13 -0.26
N GLY A 119 -27.65 24.18 -0.71
CA GLY A 119 -27.31 24.36 -2.13
C GLY A 119 -27.66 23.19 -3.07
N ARG A 120 -27.95 21.98 -2.53
CA ARG A 120 -28.47 20.85 -3.32
C ARG A 120 -29.99 20.86 -3.45
N ALA A 121 -30.70 21.38 -2.44
CA ALA A 121 -32.16 21.53 -2.48
C ALA A 121 -32.61 22.69 -3.38
N GLY A 122 -31.79 23.75 -3.50
CA GLY A 122 -32.06 24.89 -4.40
C GLY A 122 -31.87 24.60 -5.89
N ARG A 123 -31.02 23.62 -6.25
CA ARG A 123 -30.69 23.30 -7.66
C ARG A 123 -31.60 22.27 -8.34
N ARG A 124 -32.45 21.54 -7.60
CA ARG A 124 -33.43 20.60 -8.18
C ARG A 124 -34.71 21.28 -8.70
N ARG A 125 -34.84 22.61 -8.60
CA ARG A 125 -36.05 23.35 -9.00
C ARG A 125 -35.97 24.07 -10.36
N ALA A 126 -34.89 23.90 -11.12
CA ALA A 126 -34.61 24.71 -12.31
C ALA A 126 -34.32 23.92 -13.59
N ILE A 127 -34.83 22.69 -13.72
CA ILE A 127 -34.66 21.91 -14.96
C ILE A 127 -35.96 21.17 -15.24
N TRP A 128 -36.75 21.75 -16.16
CA TRP A 128 -37.90 21.23 -16.93
C TRP A 128 -39.10 22.19 -16.86
N PRO A 129 -39.44 22.90 -17.97
CA PRO A 129 -40.75 23.50 -18.12
C PRO A 129 -41.77 22.40 -18.44
N ASP A 130 -42.94 22.45 -17.81
CA ASP A 130 -44.06 21.59 -18.17
C ASP A 130 -44.52 21.90 -19.61
N PRO A 131 -44.72 20.90 -20.47
CA PRO A 131 -45.37 21.11 -21.76
C PRO A 131 -46.89 21.23 -21.54
N THR A 132 -47.39 22.44 -21.76
CA THR A 132 -48.78 22.89 -22.04
C THR A 132 -49.94 22.03 -21.53
#